data_AF-A0A6A5YL27-F1
#
_entry.id   AF-A0A6A5YL27-F1
#
_cell.length_a   1.000
_cell.length_b   1.000
_cell.length_c   1.000
_cell.angle_alpha   90.00
_cell.angle_beta   90.00
_cell.angle_gamma   90.00
#
_symmetry.space_group_name_H-M   'P 1'
#
loop_
_entity.id
_entity.type
_entity.pdbx_description
1 polymer ?
#
loop_
_entity_poly.entity_id
_entity_poly.type
_entity_poly.pdbx_seq_one_letter_code
_entity_poly.pdbx_strand_id
1 'polypeptide(L)' 'YEKIHFVPCGHEQTRLIQHCHFARNDPLHQCFGAWNYKREWYQQETECDSCVKQRPLN' A
#
# COMPACT_ATOMS: atom_id res chain seq x y z
N TYR A 1 5.61 -1.51 4.31
CA TYR A 1 4.29 -1.19 3.74
C TYR A 1 3.76 0.12 4.29
N GLU A 2 2.89 0.80 3.55
CA GLU A 2 1.97 1.83 4.06
C GLU A 2 0.53 1.36 3.92
N LYS A 3 -0.33 1.79 4.85
CA LYS A 3 -1.78 1.60 4.78
C LYS A 3 -2.44 2.95 4.52
N ILE A 4 -3.31 3.01 3.52
CA ILE A 4 -4.02 4.22 3.09
C ILE A 4 -5.51 3.97 3.28
N HIS A 5 -6.19 4.88 4.00
CA HIS A 5 -7.63 4.86 4.17
C HIS A 5 -8.26 5.93 3.27
N PHE A 6 -9.01 5.54 2.24
CA PHE A 6 -9.67 6.46 1.32
C PHE A 6 -11.04 6.83 1.86
N VAL A 7 -11.15 8.00 2.49
CA VAL A 7 -12.39 8.48 3.12
C VAL A 7 -13.56 8.57 2.13
N PRO A 8 -13.39 9.05 0.88
CA PRO A 8 -14.52 9.20 -0.05
C PRO A 8 -15.22 7.89 -0.46
N CYS A 9 -14.49 6.77 -0.48
CA CYS A 9 -15.04 5.47 -0.89
C CYS A 9 -14.99 4.40 0.20
N GLY A 10 -14.48 4.70 1.40
CA GLY A 10 -14.38 3.78 2.53
C GLY A 10 -13.40 2.61 2.35
N HIS A 11 -12.59 2.62 1.29
CA HIS A 11 -11.66 1.53 0.98
C HIS A 11 -10.29 1.72 1.63
N GLU A 12 -9.62 0.61 1.89
CA GLU A 12 -8.24 0.58 2.36
C GLU A 12 -7.31 0.03 1.28
N GLN A 13 -6.09 0.56 1.18
CA GLN A 13 -5.07 0.03 0.28
C GLN A 13 -3.74 -0.12 1.02
N THR A 14 -3.07 -1.23 0.74
CA THR A 14 -1.71 -1.50 1.20
C THR A 14 -0.73 -1.28 0.06
N ARG A 15 0.29 -0.44 0.28
CA ARG A 15 1.35 -0.19 -0.71
C ARG A 15 2.72 -0.56 -0.16
N LEU A 16 3.52 -1.23 -1.00
CA LEU A 16 4.92 -1.52 -0.70
C LEU A 16 5.74 -0.22 -0.86
N ILE A 17 6.45 0.16 0.19
CA ILE A 17 7.24 1.41 0.24
C ILE A 17 8.75 1.17 0.40
N GLN A 18 9.15 -0.07 0.66
CA GLN A 18 10.55 -0.43 0.88
C GLN A 18 10.77 -1.84 0.34
N HIS A 19 11.86 -2.02 -0.40
CA HIS A 19 12.32 -3.32 -0.85
C HIS A 19 13.49 -3.78 0.01
N CYS A 20 13.52 -5.06 0.35
CA CYS A 20 14.63 -5.69 1.04
C CYS A 20 15.70 -6.04 0.01
N HIS A 21 16.83 -5.32 0.00
CA HIS A 21 17.84 -5.44 -1.06
C HIS A 21 18.74 -6.69 -0.95
N PHE A 22 18.86 -7.28 0.25
CA PHE A 22 19.78 -8.38 0.54
C PHE A 22 19.20 -9.78 0.28
N ALA A 23 17.89 -9.90 0.06
CA ALA A 23 17.21 -11.18 -0.09
C ALA A 23 17.46 -11.92 -1.42
N ARG A 24 18.30 -11.39 -2.33
CA ARG A 24 18.41 -11.98 -3.69
C ARG A 24 19.20 -13.30 -3.74
N ASN A 25 20.16 -13.52 -2.84
CA ASN A 25 21.01 -14.73 -2.83
C ASN A 25 21.08 -15.47 -1.48
N ASP A 26 20.40 -14.99 -0.44
CA ASP A 26 20.40 -15.63 0.88
C ASP A 26 19.00 -16.16 1.21
N PRO A 27 18.76 -17.49 1.09
CA PRO A 27 17.46 -18.09 1.41
C PRO A 27 17.13 -18.06 2.90
N LEU A 28 18.10 -17.78 3.77
CA LEU A 28 17.90 -17.62 5.21
C LEU A 28 17.68 -16.15 5.61
N HIS A 29 17.54 -15.24 4.63
CA HIS A 29 17.43 -13.83 4.94
C HIS A 29 16.11 -13.49 5.63
N GLN A 30 16.19 -13.22 6.93
CA GLN A 30 15.05 -12.82 7.73
C GLN A 30 14.84 -11.29 7.59
N CYS A 31 14.03 -10.87 6.61
CA CYS A 31 13.67 -9.46 6.37
C CYS A 31 12.75 -8.88 7.48
N PHE A 32 12.96 -9.16 8.78
CA PHE A 32 12.05 -8.77 9.87
C PHE A 32 11.69 -7.28 9.88
N GLY A 33 12.57 -6.40 9.40
CA GLY A 33 12.33 -4.96 9.33
C GLY A 33 11.55 -4.48 8.10
N ALA A 34 11.58 -5.22 6.98
CA ALA A 34 11.01 -4.78 5.70
C ALA A 34 9.50 -5.03 5.59
N TRP A 35 9.00 -6.07 6.26
CA TRP A 35 7.60 -6.51 6.19
C TRP A 35 6.73 -5.93 7.32
N ASN A 36 6.86 -4.64 7.59
CA ASN A 36 6.03 -3.94 8.58
C ASN A 36 5.27 -2.78 7.93
N TYR A 37 4.10 -2.45 8.46
CA TYR A 37 3.46 -1.15 8.20
C TYR A 37 4.31 -0.07 8.87
N LYS A 38 4.94 0.80 8.07
CA LYS A 38 5.75 1.91 8.59
C LYS A 38 4.93 3.16 8.85
N ARG A 39 3.78 3.28 8.18
CA ARG A 39 2.85 4.40 8.33
C ARG A 39 1.44 4.02 7.91
N GLU A 40 0.49 4.70 8.52
CA GLU A 40 -0.93 4.66 8.23
C GLU A 40 -1.44 6.10 8.12
N TRP A 41 -2.23 6.38 7.09
CA TRP A 41 -2.76 7.73 6.86
C TRP A 41 -4.08 7.73 6.07
N TYR A 42 -4.79 8.85 6.13
CA TYR A 42 -6.12 9.04 5.54
C TYR A 42 -6.03 9.94 4.32
N GLN A 43 -6.52 9.45 3.19
CA GLN A 43 -6.74 10.23 1.97
C GLN A 43 -8.17 10.78 1.98
N GLN A 44 -8.30 12.10 2.10
CA GLN A 44 -9.58 12.77 2.28
C GLN A 44 -10.24 13.18 0.96
N GLU A 45 -9.46 13.44 -0.08
CA GLU A 45 -9.96 14.11 -1.29
C GLU A 45 -10.23 13.16 -2.45
N THR A 46 -9.49 12.06 -2.54
CA THR A 46 -9.56 11.16 -3.69
C THR A 46 -10.10 9.78 -3.30
N GLU A 47 -10.79 9.13 -4.24
CA GLU A 47 -11.13 7.71 -4.13
C GLU A 47 -9.94 6.80 -4.48
N CYS A 48 -10.06 5.51 -4.20
CA CYS A 48 -9.04 4.53 -4.61
C CYS A 48 -9.07 4.26 -6.12
N ASP A 49 -7.96 3.75 -6.67
CA ASP A 49 -7.83 3.43 -8.11
C ASP A 49 -8.96 2.52 -8.64
N SER A 50 -9.46 1.60 -7.81
CA SER A 50 -10.53 0.68 -8.21
C SER A 50 -11.84 1.44 -8.45
N CYS A 51 -12.22 2.35 -7.55
CA CYS A 51 -13.40 3.20 -7.69
C CYS A 51 -13.27 4.15 -8.88
N VAL A 52 -12.09 4.76 -9.06
CA VAL A 52 -11.81 5.64 -10.21
C VAL A 52 -11.96 4.89 -11.53
N LYS A 53 -11.44 3.66 -11.64
CA LYS A 53 -11.54 2.85 -12.87
C LYS A 53 -12.95 2.33 -13.15
N GLN A 54 -13.78 2.17 -12.12
CA GLN A 54 -15.16 1.69 -12.24
C GLN A 54 -16.16 2.82 -12.53
N ARG A 55 -15.74 4.10 -12.45
CA ARG A 55 -16.62 5.20 -12.85
C ARG A 55 -16.88 5.10 -14.35
N PRO A 56 -18.15 4.93 -14.78
CA PRO A 56 -18.46 5.02 -16.19
C PRO A 56 -18.07 6.42 -16.67
N LEU A 57 -17.33 6.47 -17.78
CA LEU A 57 -17.11 7.72 -18.51
C LEU A 57 -18.48 8.16 -19.04
N ASN A 58 -19.01 9.26 -18.49
CA ASN A 58 -20.13 9.97 -19.08
C ASN A 58 -19.70 10.66 -20.37
#